data_AF-A0A1T4WP91-F1
#
_entry.id   AF-A0A1T4WP91-F1
#
_cell.length_a   1.000
_cell.length_b   1.000
_cell.length_c   1.000
_cell.angle_alpha   90.00
_cell.angle_beta   90.00
_cell.angle_gamma   90.00
#
_symmetry.space_group_name_H-M   'P 1'
#
loop_
_entity.id
_entity.type
_entity.pdbx_description
1 polymer ?
#
loop_
_entity_poly.entity_id
_entity_poly.type
_entity_poly.pdbx_seq_one_letter_code
_entity_poly.pdbx_strand_id
1 'polypeptide(L)'
;MSGMNLERCGRAAWLLGLVGVAIWLPIVAWALLEAGDVTGGIVATAWFGAGVGLAWYLAPWRNKNTPLWKPLSICLGSVVIAATFFTYRYDLHEGQGSSFLWSMAVLLVMFLPAFLAGRKRWYELFPDQKDEKAR
;
A
#
# COMPACT_ATOMS: atom_id res chain seq x y z
N MET A 1 10.98 17.89 -23.01
CA MET A 1 11.71 17.51 -21.78
C MET A 1 10.85 17.46 -20.50
N SER A 2 9.56 17.86 -20.52
CA SER A 2 8.70 17.89 -19.31
C SER A 2 8.12 16.52 -18.90
N GLY A 3 7.70 15.67 -19.85
CA GLY A 3 7.02 14.40 -19.55
C GLY A 3 7.83 13.33 -18.81
N MET A 4 9.15 13.23 -19.06
CA MET A 4 10.01 12.25 -18.37
C MET A 4 10.09 12.46 -16.86
N ASN A 5 9.99 13.73 -16.41
CA ASN A 5 10.05 14.05 -14.98
C ASN A 5 8.73 13.69 -14.29
N LEU A 6 7.59 13.90 -14.95
CA LEU A 6 6.28 13.53 -14.41
C LEU A 6 6.13 12.01 -14.22
N GLU A 7 6.62 11.21 -15.16
CA GLU A 7 6.57 9.74 -15.03
C GLU A 7 7.45 9.25 -13.86
N ARG A 8 8.65 9.82 -13.71
CA ARG A 8 9.53 9.51 -12.57
C ARG A 8 8.88 9.90 -11.24
N CYS A 9 8.27 11.08 -11.17
CA CYS A 9 7.51 11.52 -9.99
C CYS A 9 6.33 10.59 -9.71
N GLY A 10 5.60 10.12 -10.73
CA GLY A 10 4.49 9.18 -10.55
C GLY A 10 4.95 7.83 -10.01
N ARG A 11 6.06 7.29 -10.54
CA ARG A 11 6.67 6.05 -10.04
C ARG A 11 7.15 6.21 -8.60
N ALA A 12 7.79 7.34 -8.29
CA ALA A 12 8.22 7.66 -6.94
C ALA A 12 7.02 7.79 -6.00
N ALA A 13 5.95 8.48 -6.39
CA ALA A 13 4.75 8.62 -5.56
C ALA A 13 4.06 7.28 -5.28
N TRP A 14 4.02 6.36 -6.25
CA TRP A 14 3.48 5.02 -6.04
C TRP A 14 4.30 4.22 -5.01
N LEU A 15 5.63 4.20 -5.18
CA LEU A 15 6.53 3.49 -4.27
C LEU A 15 6.55 4.15 -2.89
N LEU A 16 6.65 5.48 -2.81
CA LEU A 16 6.65 6.23 -1.57
C LEU A 16 5.31 6.12 -0.83
N GLY A 17 4.19 6.12 -1.55
CA GLY A 17 2.87 5.91 -0.97
C GLY A 17 2.75 4.53 -0.33
N LEU A 18 3.19 3.47 -1.04
CA LEU A 18 3.09 2.10 -0.53
C LEU A 18 4.15 1.79 0.54
N VAL A 19 5.37 2.31 0.42
CA VAL A 19 6.40 2.21 1.47
C VAL A 19 5.97 2.99 2.71
N GLY A 20 5.40 4.18 2.55
CA GLY A 20 4.85 4.97 3.64
C GLY A 20 3.71 4.24 4.36
N VAL A 21 2.83 3.57 3.62
CA VAL A 21 1.80 2.70 4.20
C VAL A 21 2.36 1.41 4.77
N ALA A 22 3.55 0.95 4.36
CA ALA A 22 4.16 -0.27 4.89
C ALA A 22 5.09 0.01 6.09
N ILE A 23 5.49 1.26 6.36
CA ILE A 23 6.48 1.61 7.38
C ILE A 23 6.02 1.31 8.82
N TRP A 24 4.72 1.20 9.06
CA TRP A 24 4.19 0.81 10.37
C TRP A 24 4.41 -0.68 10.66
N LEU A 25 4.59 -1.53 9.64
CA LEU A 25 4.85 -2.97 9.86
C LEU A 25 6.19 -3.24 10.56
N PRO A 26 7.30 -2.59 10.20
CA PRO A 26 8.53 -2.62 11.01
C PRO A 26 8.34 -2.15 12.45
N ILE A 27 7.53 -1.11 12.68
CA ILE A 27 7.24 -0.60 14.04
C ILE A 27 6.48 -1.66 14.85
N VAL A 28 5.47 -2.29 14.24
CA VAL A 28 4.72 -3.39 14.86
C VAL A 28 5.59 -4.63 15.07
N ALA A 29 6.47 -4.95 14.12
CA ALA A 29 7.42 -6.04 14.27
C ALA A 29 8.32 -5.81 15.50
N TRP A 30 8.83 -4.58 15.67
CA TRP A 30 9.65 -4.20 16.81
C TRP A 30 8.87 -4.30 18.13
N ALA A 31 7.66 -3.74 18.18
CA ALA A 31 6.81 -3.81 19.37
C ALA A 31 6.46 -5.25 19.79
N LEU A 32 6.17 -6.13 18.82
CA LEU A 32 5.89 -7.55 19.09
C LEU A 32 7.14 -8.30 19.57
N LEU A 33 8.32 -7.97 19.03
CA LEU A 33 9.58 -8.54 19.50
C LEU A 33 9.91 -8.12 20.94
N GLU A 34 9.66 -6.85 21.30
CA GLU A 34 9.81 -6.37 22.68
C GLU A 34 8.81 -7.06 23.64
N ALA A 35 7.59 -7.34 23.18
CA ALA A 35 6.58 -8.09 23.94
C ALA A 35 6.89 -9.61 24.03
N GLY A 36 7.97 -10.09 23.41
CA GLY A 36 8.36 -11.50 23.42
C GLY A 36 7.66 -12.38 22.37
N ASP A 37 6.81 -11.81 21.52
CA ASP A 37 6.13 -12.52 20.43
C ASP A 37 7.00 -12.52 19.15
N VAL A 38 8.02 -13.39 19.16
CA VAL A 38 8.94 -13.60 18.03
C VAL A 38 8.19 -13.99 16.75
N THR A 39 7.10 -14.74 16.88
CA THR A 39 6.30 -15.18 15.73
C THR A 39 5.56 -13.99 15.10
N GLY A 40 5.04 -13.07 15.92
CA GLY A 40 4.45 -11.82 15.47
C GLY A 40 5.44 -10.94 14.71
N GLY A 41 6.66 -10.80 15.24
CA GLY A 41 7.75 -10.09 14.59
C GLY A 41 8.11 -10.64 13.21
N ILE A 42 8.31 -11.96 13.10
CA ILE A 42 8.64 -12.62 11.82
C ILE A 42 7.52 -12.42 10.80
N VAL A 43 6.25 -12.59 11.22
CA VAL A 43 5.10 -12.41 10.32
C VAL A 43 5.01 -10.97 9.84
N ALA A 44 5.24 -9.98 10.72
CA ALA A 44 5.23 -8.56 10.34
C ALA A 44 6.35 -8.21 9.35
N THR A 45 7.57 -8.73 9.56
CA THR A 45 8.68 -8.54 8.62
C THR A 45 8.41 -9.20 7.27
N ALA A 46 7.89 -10.43 7.27
CA ALA A 46 7.51 -11.13 6.05
C ALA A 46 6.40 -10.39 5.29
N TRP A 47 5.41 -9.85 6.00
CA TRP A 47 4.33 -9.08 5.40
C TRP A 47 4.81 -7.75 4.81
N PHE A 48 5.78 -7.08 5.46
CA PHE A 48 6.42 -5.89 4.92
C PHE A 48 7.11 -6.19 3.58
N GLY A 49 7.94 -7.24 3.54
CA GLY A 49 8.62 -7.67 2.32
C GLY A 49 7.64 -8.07 1.22
N ALA A 50 6.58 -8.81 1.57
CA ALA A 50 5.51 -9.19 0.66
C ALA A 50 4.77 -7.96 0.12
N GLY A 51 4.45 -6.99 0.97
CA GLY A 51 3.78 -5.74 0.59
C GLY A 51 4.60 -4.91 -0.40
N VAL A 52 5.91 -4.77 -0.16
CA VAL A 52 6.83 -4.09 -1.08
C VAL A 52 6.96 -4.86 -2.40
N GLY A 53 7.08 -6.19 -2.33
CA GLY A 53 7.13 -7.05 -3.53
C GLY A 53 5.85 -6.95 -4.36
N LEU A 54 4.70 -6.97 -3.71
CA LEU A 54 3.39 -6.83 -4.34
C LEU A 54 3.21 -5.45 -4.97
N ALA A 55 3.63 -4.39 -4.27
CA ALA A 55 3.62 -3.01 -4.76
C ALA A 55 4.44 -2.85 -6.05
N TRP A 56 5.59 -3.52 -6.12
CA TRP A 56 6.47 -3.52 -7.29
C TRP A 56 5.96 -4.42 -8.42
N TYR A 57 5.33 -5.55 -8.10
CA TYR A 57 4.76 -6.47 -9.07
C TYR A 57 3.50 -5.88 -9.73
N LEU A 58 2.61 -5.31 -8.92
CA LEU A 58 1.37 -4.66 -9.36
C LEU A 58 1.58 -3.21 -9.81
N ALA A 59 2.83 -2.80 -9.98
CA ALA A 59 3.17 -1.46 -10.38
C ALA A 59 2.43 -1.04 -11.67
N PRO A 60 1.79 0.14 -11.70
CA PRO A 60 0.94 0.54 -12.80
C PRO A 60 1.69 0.78 -14.12
N TRP A 61 3.00 1.06 -14.06
CA TRP A 61 3.85 1.14 -15.25
C TRP A 61 4.15 -0.22 -15.89
N ARG A 62 4.05 -1.32 -15.13
CA ARG A 62 4.15 -2.70 -15.65
C ARG A 62 2.81 -3.17 -16.20
N ASN A 63 1.71 -2.78 -15.56
CA ASN A 63 0.35 -3.15 -15.96
C ASN A 63 -0.41 -1.96 -16.59
N LYS A 64 0.08 -1.47 -17.73
CA LYS A 64 -0.40 -0.22 -18.36
C LYS A 64 -1.88 -0.26 -18.79
N ASN A 65 -2.42 -1.44 -19.10
CA ASN A 65 -3.80 -1.61 -19.58
C ASN A 65 -4.82 -1.82 -18.46
N THR A 66 -4.37 -2.07 -17.23
CA THR A 66 -5.28 -2.21 -16.09
C THR A 66 -5.65 -0.86 -15.50
N PRO A 67 -6.92 -0.67 -15.11
CA PRO A 67 -7.34 0.53 -14.41
C PRO A 67 -6.69 0.57 -13.02
N LEU A 68 -6.27 1.76 -12.58
CA LEU A 68 -5.44 1.94 -11.39
C LEU A 68 -6.08 1.44 -10.11
N TRP A 69 -7.41 1.48 -10.00
CA TRP A 69 -8.11 1.00 -8.81
C TRP A 69 -7.87 -0.49 -8.54
N LYS A 70 -7.59 -1.32 -9.56
CA LYS A 70 -7.35 -2.77 -9.38
C LYS A 70 -6.05 -3.08 -8.62
N PRO A 71 -4.86 -2.66 -9.08
CA PRO A 71 -3.64 -2.89 -8.32
C PRO A 71 -3.67 -2.18 -6.96
N LEU A 72 -4.28 -0.99 -6.91
CA LEU A 72 -4.39 -0.20 -5.69
C LEU A 72 -5.30 -0.87 -4.65
N SER A 73 -6.44 -1.46 -5.07
CA SER A 73 -7.33 -2.21 -4.17
C SER A 73 -6.70 -3.49 -3.64
N ILE A 74 -5.87 -4.19 -4.43
CA ILE A 74 -5.16 -5.38 -3.97
C ILE A 74 -4.11 -5.00 -2.91
N CYS A 75 -3.28 -3.98 -3.19
CA CYS A 75 -2.30 -3.50 -2.23
C CYS A 75 -2.96 -3.02 -0.94
N LEU A 76 -4.01 -2.21 -1.04
CA LEU A 76 -4.73 -1.73 0.13
C LEU A 76 -5.48 -2.85 0.87
N GLY A 77 -6.05 -3.82 0.16
CA GLY A 77 -6.65 -5.01 0.75
C GLY A 77 -5.65 -5.77 1.62
N SER A 78 -4.41 -5.93 1.15
CA SER A 78 -3.34 -6.56 1.95
C SER A 78 -2.99 -5.77 3.21
N VAL A 79 -3.07 -4.44 3.15
CA VAL A 79 -2.81 -3.55 4.30
C VAL A 79 -3.92 -3.68 5.33
N VAL A 80 -5.18 -3.74 4.91
CA VAL A 80 -6.32 -3.96 5.83
C VAL A 80 -6.23 -5.33 6.47
N ILE A 81 -5.95 -6.38 5.70
CA ILE A 81 -5.78 -7.73 6.26
C ILE A 81 -4.64 -7.74 7.29
N ALA A 82 -3.51 -7.08 6.98
CA ALA A 82 -2.41 -6.96 7.92
C ALA A 82 -2.85 -6.20 9.18
N ALA A 83 -3.50 -5.03 9.04
CA ALA A 83 -3.97 -4.24 10.16
C ALA A 83 -4.92 -5.03 11.04
N THR A 84 -5.95 -5.67 10.47
CA THR A 84 -6.90 -6.51 11.22
C THR A 84 -6.20 -7.66 11.92
N PHE A 85 -5.27 -8.35 11.25
CA PHE A 85 -4.52 -9.46 11.83
C PHE A 85 -3.66 -9.01 13.02
N PHE A 86 -2.88 -7.94 12.86
CA PHE A 86 -2.00 -7.43 13.91
C PHE A 86 -2.77 -6.79 15.05
N THR A 87 -3.87 -6.06 14.79
CA THR A 87 -4.70 -5.52 15.86
C THR A 87 -5.38 -6.63 16.65
N TYR A 88 -5.88 -7.69 16.01
CA TYR A 88 -6.43 -8.84 16.72
C TYR A 88 -5.38 -9.54 17.58
N ARG A 89 -4.17 -9.73 17.02
CA ARG A 89 -3.06 -10.36 17.76
C ARG A 89 -2.59 -9.52 18.94
N TYR A 90 -2.56 -8.20 18.78
CA TYR A 90 -2.21 -7.24 19.83
C TYR A 90 -3.27 -7.20 20.93
N ASP A 91 -4.56 -7.22 20.58
CA ASP A 91 -5.66 -7.27 21.55
C ASP A 91 -5.65 -8.56 22.39
N LEU A 92 -5.25 -9.70 21.80
CA LEU A 92 -5.02 -10.94 22.55
C LEU A 92 -3.90 -10.82 23.60
N HIS A 93 -2.95 -9.91 23.43
CA HIS A 93 -1.81 -9.73 24.35
C HIS A 93 -2.04 -8.61 25.37
N GLU A 94 -2.73 -7.52 25.00
CA GLU A 94 -2.90 -6.34 25.87
C GLU A 94 -4.33 -6.09 26.37
N GLY A 95 -5.35 -6.78 25.85
CA GLY A 95 -6.72 -6.72 26.36
C GLY A 95 -7.43 -5.36 26.26
N GLN A 96 -6.96 -4.45 25.39
CA GLN A 96 -7.54 -3.11 25.21
C GLN A 96 -8.41 -3.02 23.95
N GLY A 97 -9.63 -3.55 24.05
CA GLY A 97 -10.60 -3.66 22.94
C GLY A 97 -11.31 -2.38 22.48
N SER A 98 -10.87 -1.17 22.84
CA SER A 98 -11.63 0.06 22.52
C SER A 98 -11.19 0.79 21.24
N SER A 99 -9.98 0.54 20.73
CA SER A 99 -9.41 1.34 19.62
C SER A 99 -9.67 0.77 18.21
N PHE A 100 -10.14 -0.48 18.11
CA PHE A 100 -10.27 -1.20 16.83
C PHE A 100 -11.20 -0.50 15.83
N LEU A 101 -12.36 -0.01 16.28
CA LEU A 101 -13.33 0.67 15.42
C LEU A 101 -12.80 2.02 14.89
N TRP A 102 -12.03 2.73 15.71
CA TRP A 102 -11.44 4.01 15.30
C TRP A 102 -10.33 3.80 14.26
N SER A 103 -9.48 2.78 14.46
CA SER A 103 -8.48 2.37 13.47
C SER A 103 -9.11 1.96 12.14
N MET A 104 -10.22 1.21 12.16
CA MET A 104 -10.98 0.85 10.96
C MET A 104 -11.57 2.08 10.23
N ALA A 105 -12.08 3.07 10.98
CA ALA A 105 -12.60 4.30 10.39
C ALA A 105 -11.50 5.15 9.72
N VAL A 106 -10.35 5.29 10.38
CA VAL A 106 -9.18 6.00 9.81
C VAL A 106 -8.67 5.30 8.55
N LEU A 107 -8.60 3.97 8.57
CA LEU A 107 -8.25 3.18 7.39
C LEU A 107 -9.23 3.50 6.25
N LEU A 108 -10.54 3.44 6.50
CA LEU A 108 -11.59 3.68 5.49
C LEU A 108 -11.50 5.08 4.85
N VAL A 109 -11.16 6.12 5.61
CA VAL A 109 -10.90 7.46 5.06
C VAL A 109 -9.68 7.47 4.14
N MET A 110 -8.65 6.71 4.48
CA MET A 110 -7.47 6.49 3.61
C MET A 110 -7.82 5.76 2.30
N PHE A 111 -8.96 5.06 2.21
CA PHE A 111 -9.43 4.39 0.99
C PHE A 111 -10.17 5.33 0.02
N LEU A 112 -10.69 6.47 0.46
CA LEU A 112 -11.43 7.40 -0.42
C LEU A 112 -10.66 7.78 -1.69
N PRO A 113 -9.35 8.12 -1.64
CA PRO A 113 -8.59 8.49 -2.82
C PRO A 113 -8.47 7.35 -3.84
N ALA A 114 -8.45 6.09 -3.40
CA ALA A 114 -8.37 4.92 -4.27
C ALA A 114 -9.66 4.71 -5.07
N PHE A 115 -10.81 4.96 -4.45
CA PHE A 115 -12.12 4.92 -5.12
C PHE A 115 -12.33 6.16 -6.01
N LEU A 116 -11.83 7.33 -5.59
CA LEU A 116 -11.91 8.58 -6.36
C LEU A 116 -10.94 8.61 -7.56
N ALA A 117 -9.79 7.93 -7.47
CA ALA A 117 -8.82 7.83 -8.57
C ALA A 117 -9.38 7.11 -9.82
N GLY A 118 -10.53 6.43 -9.70
CA GLY A 118 -11.40 6.10 -10.82
C GLY A 118 -10.82 5.11 -11.84
N ARG A 119 -11.59 4.81 -12.88
CA ARG A 119 -11.24 3.89 -14.00
C ARG A 119 -10.01 4.31 -14.80
N LYS A 120 -9.32 5.39 -14.42
CA LYS A 120 -8.19 5.94 -15.15
C LYS A 120 -7.06 4.92 -15.23
N ARG A 121 -6.46 4.85 -16.42
CA ARG A 121 -5.31 3.99 -16.69
C ARG A 121 -4.02 4.81 -16.58
N TRP A 122 -2.91 4.14 -16.32
CA TRP A 122 -1.61 4.80 -16.11
C TRP A 122 -1.21 5.74 -17.27
N TYR A 123 -1.49 5.35 -18.52
CA TYR A 123 -1.16 6.17 -19.69
C TYR A 123 -2.06 7.41 -19.84
N GLU A 124 -3.24 7.44 -19.22
CA GLU A 124 -4.16 8.60 -19.27
C GLU A 124 -3.71 9.71 -18.33
N LEU A 125 -2.86 9.39 -17.34
CA LEU A 125 -2.25 10.35 -16.43
C LEU A 125 -0.96 10.97 -17.01
N PHE A 126 -0.35 10.33 -18.00
CA PHE A 126 0.91 10.76 -18.62
C PHE A 126 0.80 10.75 -20.16
N PRO A 127 0.08 11.73 -20.76
CA PRO A 127 -0.24 11.74 -22.20
C PRO A 127 0.96 11.87 -23.14
N ASP A 128 2.12 12.35 -22.66
CA ASP A 128 3.34 12.57 -23.47
C ASP A 128 3.90 11.30 -24.17
N GLN A 129 3.47 10.08 -23.80
CA GLN A 129 3.90 8.86 -24.50
C GLN A 129 3.16 8.56 -25.81
N LYS A 130 2.06 9.26 -26.12
CA LYS A 130 1.27 8.97 -27.34
C LYS A 130 1.88 9.58 -28.59
N ASP A 131 2.57 10.71 -28.45
CA ASP A 131 3.03 11.51 -29.59
C ASP A 131 4.40 11.04 -30.13
N GLU A 132 5.19 10.32 -29.32
CA GLU A 132 6.50 9.80 -29.73
C GLU A 132 6.43 8.46 -30.48
N LYS A 133 5.28 7.75 -30.41
CA LYS A 133 5.04 6.54 -31.23
C LYS A 133 4.26 6.82 -32.52
N ALA A 134 3.84 8.06 -32.73
CA ALA A 134 3.13 8.52 -33.93
C ALA A 134 4.04 9.27 -34.93
N ARG A 135 5.35 9.34 -34.64
CA ARG A 135 6.41 9.79 -35.54
C ARG A 135 7.38 8.65 -35.78
#